data_AF-A0A6A4VBZ8-F1
#
_entry.id   AF-A0A6A4VBZ8-F1
#
_cell.length_a   1.000
_cell.length_b   1.000
_cell.length_c   1.000
_cell.angle_alpha   90.00
_cell.angle_beta   90.00
_cell.angle_gamma   90.00
#
_symmetry.space_group_name_H-M   'P 1'
#
loop_
_entity.id
_entity.type
_entity.pdbx_description
1 polymer ?
#
loop_
_entity_poly.entity_id
_entity_poly.type
_entity_poly.pdbx_seq_one_letter_code
_entity_poly.pdbx_strand_id
1 'polypeptide(L)'
;MTSYPSFSQSWRGRRSANETVAPRAAGRRTKRDDPIPAPPTIDKNSEHRVDSCESRMEIMTPFWAENSAKEVRVIVNTKNFPQAIRVEICTRPTTSYCSGNCLCEQKYTWYRLLAYDPDNDCKGIFIDWFLYPSCCACRCKP
;
A
#
# COMPACT_ATOMS: atom_id res chain seq x y z
N MET A 1 14.99 -12.37 -28.52
CA MET A 1 13.95 -13.43 -28.49
C MET A 1 14.27 -14.33 -27.30
N THR A 2 13.68 -14.05 -26.14
CA THR A 2 13.88 -14.82 -24.91
C THR A 2 12.57 -15.52 -24.58
N SER A 3 12.60 -16.84 -24.70
CA SER A 3 11.49 -17.78 -24.55
C SER A 3 11.11 -17.98 -23.08
N TYR A 4 9.85 -17.70 -22.74
CA TYR A 4 9.22 -18.09 -21.48
C TYR A 4 8.77 -19.56 -21.54
N PRO A 5 8.98 -20.37 -20.48
CA PRO A 5 8.31 -21.66 -20.38
C PRO A 5 6.95 -21.52 -19.69
N SER A 6 5.90 -21.93 -20.41
CA SER A 6 4.55 -22.17 -19.91
C SER A 6 4.54 -23.35 -18.93
N PHE A 7 3.96 -23.16 -17.76
CA PHE A 7 3.67 -24.25 -16.82
C PHE A 7 2.15 -24.41 -16.68
N SER A 8 1.60 -25.35 -17.45
CA SER A 8 0.25 -25.88 -17.25
C SER A 8 0.34 -27.15 -16.41
N GLN A 9 -0.33 -27.20 -15.26
CA GLN A 9 -0.63 -28.48 -14.62
C GLN A 9 -2.12 -28.57 -14.33
N SER A 10 -2.76 -29.46 -15.09
CA SER A 10 -4.13 -29.92 -14.88
C SER A 10 -4.13 -30.94 -13.74
N TRP A 11 -4.90 -30.68 -12.69
CA TRP A 11 -5.10 -31.62 -11.59
C TRP A 11 -6.23 -32.58 -11.95
N ARG A 12 -5.87 -33.78 -12.44
CA ARG A 12 -6.79 -34.92 -12.53
C ARG A 12 -6.91 -35.58 -11.16
N GLY A 13 -8.00 -35.30 -10.45
CA GLY A 13 -8.34 -35.97 -9.19
C GLY A 13 -8.73 -37.44 -9.42
N ARG A 14 -7.95 -38.37 -8.85
CA ARG A 14 -8.29 -39.79 -8.78
C ARG A 14 -8.89 -40.05 -7.39
N ARG A 15 -10.21 -40.27 -7.31
CA ARG A 15 -10.93 -40.64 -6.07
C ARG A 15 -10.66 -42.12 -5.77
N SER A 16 -10.04 -42.43 -4.64
CA SER A 16 -10.00 -43.78 -4.08
C SER A 16 -11.03 -43.87 -2.96
N ALA A 17 -11.97 -44.80 -3.09
CA ALA A 17 -13.02 -45.07 -2.12
C ALA A 17 -12.56 -46.18 -1.17
N ASN A 18 -11.99 -45.79 -0.03
CA ASN A 18 -11.99 -46.54 1.23
C ASN A 18 -11.12 -45.80 2.26
N GLU A 19 -11.69 -44.81 2.94
CA GLU A 19 -11.17 -44.36 4.23
C GLU A 19 -12.34 -44.21 5.19
N THR A 20 -12.27 -45.02 6.25
CA THR A 20 -13.13 -44.99 7.43
C THR A 20 -13.16 -43.57 8.01
N VAL A 21 -14.35 -42.98 8.12
CA VAL A 21 -14.53 -41.64 8.70
C VAL A 21 -14.28 -41.71 10.20
N ALA A 22 -13.03 -41.47 10.60
CA ALA A 22 -12.70 -41.12 11.97
C ALA A 22 -13.40 -39.80 12.36
N PRO A 23 -13.92 -39.65 13.59
CA PRO A 23 -14.52 -38.40 14.01
C PRO A 23 -13.47 -37.29 13.92
N ARG A 24 -13.82 -36.20 13.22
CA ARG A 24 -12.96 -35.02 13.06
C ARG A 24 -12.55 -34.54 14.45
N ALA A 25 -11.28 -34.71 14.80
CA ALA A 25 -10.67 -33.98 15.91
C ALA A 25 -10.96 -32.49 15.69
N ALA A 26 -11.47 -31.83 16.74
CA ALA A 26 -11.78 -30.41 16.70
C ALA A 26 -10.54 -29.64 16.24
N GLY A 27 -10.59 -29.17 14.98
CA GLY A 27 -9.55 -28.34 14.41
C GLY A 27 -9.35 -27.12 15.30
N ARG A 28 -8.13 -26.95 15.79
CA ARG A 28 -7.68 -25.80 16.58
C ARG A 28 -8.06 -24.53 15.79
N ARG A 29 -9.05 -23.77 16.28
CA ARG A 29 -9.36 -22.42 15.77
C ARG A 29 -8.05 -21.65 15.74
N THR A 30 -7.54 -21.32 14.55
CA THR A 30 -6.47 -20.35 14.42
C THR A 30 -7.04 -19.02 14.88
N LYS A 31 -6.50 -18.55 16.00
CA LYS A 31 -6.86 -17.34 16.73
C LYS A 31 -6.71 -16.15 15.79
N ARG A 32 -7.82 -15.67 15.24
CA ARG A 32 -7.89 -14.48 14.39
C ARG A 32 -8.05 -13.20 15.23
N ASP A 33 -7.67 -13.29 16.50
CA ASP A 33 -7.89 -12.29 17.54
C ASP A 33 -6.57 -11.86 18.21
N ASP A 34 -5.43 -12.02 17.53
CA ASP A 34 -4.19 -11.46 18.06
C ASP A 34 -4.30 -9.92 18.05
N PRO A 35 -4.08 -9.26 19.20
CA PRO A 35 -4.15 -7.81 19.29
C PRO A 35 -3.21 -7.16 18.29
N ILE A 36 -3.68 -6.09 17.65
CA ILE A 36 -2.82 -5.24 16.81
C ILE A 36 -1.61 -4.84 17.66
N PRO A 37 -0.36 -5.10 17.21
CA PRO A 37 0.82 -4.70 17.93
C PRO A 37 0.75 -3.21 18.24
N ALA A 38 0.99 -2.83 19.49
CA ALA A 38 1.09 -1.43 19.86
C ALA A 38 2.18 -0.75 19.00
N PRO A 39 2.00 0.54 18.63
CA PRO A 39 3.05 1.26 17.93
C PRO A 39 4.35 1.19 18.75
N PRO A 40 5.52 1.01 18.09
CA PRO A 40 6.79 0.92 18.79
C PRO A 40 6.99 2.17 19.65
N THR A 41 7.36 1.97 20.91
CA THR A 41 7.72 3.07 21.80
C THR A 41 9.06 3.63 21.36
N ILE A 42 9.10 4.92 20.99
CA ILE A 42 10.37 5.60 20.71
C ILE A 42 11.10 5.76 22.03
N ASP A 43 12.21 5.02 22.19
CA ASP A 43 13.06 5.10 23.37
C ASP A 43 13.61 6.51 23.52
N LYS A 44 13.22 7.21 24.59
CA LYS A 44 13.68 8.58 24.89
C LYS A 44 15.18 8.68 25.19
N ASN A 45 15.83 7.53 25.44
CA ASN A 45 17.28 7.40 25.60
C ASN A 45 18.00 6.95 24.32
N SER A 46 17.29 6.80 23.20
CA SER A 46 17.96 6.64 21.92
C SER A 46 18.67 7.95 21.57
N GLU A 47 19.94 7.87 21.18
CA GLU A 47 20.63 9.01 20.55
C GLU A 47 19.70 9.64 19.52
N HIS A 48 19.67 10.97 19.43
CA HIS A 48 18.77 11.69 18.53
C HIS A 48 19.03 11.29 17.06
N ARG A 49 18.32 10.28 16.58
CA ARG A 49 18.41 9.80 15.20
C ARG A 49 17.65 10.76 14.28
N VAL A 50 18.23 11.03 13.13
CA VAL A 50 17.67 11.93 12.11
C VAL A 50 17.56 11.16 10.80
N ASP A 51 16.49 11.43 10.06
CA ASP A 51 16.30 10.83 8.73
C ASP A 51 17.36 11.32 7.76
N SER A 52 17.90 10.41 6.93
CA SER A 52 18.91 10.77 5.93
C SER A 52 18.37 11.73 4.88
N CYS A 53 17.08 11.66 4.59
CA CYS A 53 16.39 12.54 3.66
C CYS A 53 15.33 13.35 4.39
N GLU A 54 15.44 14.67 4.30
CA GLU A 54 14.48 15.58 4.92
C GLU A 54 13.15 15.53 4.14
N SER A 55 12.06 15.34 4.88
CA SER A 55 10.71 15.29 4.34
C SER A 55 9.76 16.16 5.17
N ARG A 56 8.69 16.61 4.52
CA ARG A 56 7.59 17.33 5.16
C ARG A 56 6.33 16.48 5.05
N MET A 57 5.54 16.49 6.11
CA MET A 57 4.35 15.66 6.22
C MET A 57 3.10 16.54 6.19
N GLU A 58 2.14 16.15 5.37
CA GLU A 58 0.87 16.87 5.20
C GLU A 58 -0.31 15.89 5.21
N ILE A 59 -1.47 16.36 5.64
CA ILE A 59 -2.73 15.64 5.49
C ILE A 59 -3.49 16.28 4.33
N MET A 60 -3.78 15.49 3.30
CA MET A 60 -4.43 15.94 2.07
C MET A 60 -5.80 15.27 1.91
N THR A 61 -6.79 16.04 1.46
CA THR A 61 -8.16 15.59 1.19
C THR A 61 -8.56 15.98 -0.24
N PRO A 62 -8.02 15.31 -1.27
CA PRO A 62 -8.23 15.71 -2.66
C PRO A 62 -9.70 15.55 -3.08
N PHE A 63 -10.18 16.46 -3.92
CA PHE A 63 -11.52 16.36 -4.52
C PHE A 63 -11.50 15.71 -5.91
N TRP A 64 -10.46 16.00 -6.71
CA TRP A 64 -10.22 15.40 -8.03
C TRP A 64 -8.84 14.75 -8.06
N ALA A 65 -8.72 13.58 -8.66
CA ALA A 65 -7.43 12.92 -8.85
C ALA A 65 -7.44 11.97 -10.06
N GLU A 66 -6.25 11.72 -10.60
CA GLU A 66 -6.03 10.71 -11.64
C GLU A 66 -5.82 9.33 -10.99
N ASN A 67 -6.57 8.33 -11.46
CA ASN A 67 -6.45 6.96 -10.99
C ASN A 67 -5.31 6.19 -11.69
N SER A 68 -5.14 4.91 -11.33
CA SER A 68 -4.16 4.02 -11.96
C SER A 68 -4.40 3.78 -13.46
N ALA A 69 -5.63 3.99 -13.94
CA ALA A 69 -6.02 3.89 -15.34
C ALA A 69 -5.86 5.21 -16.14
N LYS A 70 -5.28 6.26 -15.53
CA LYS A 70 -5.09 7.58 -16.15
C LYS A 70 -6.39 8.32 -16.43
N GLU A 71 -7.43 8.03 -15.66
CA GLU A 71 -8.73 8.69 -15.73
C GLU A 71 -8.91 9.61 -14.51
N VAL A 72 -9.47 10.80 -14.75
CA VAL A 72 -9.80 11.73 -13.67
C VAL A 72 -11.09 11.29 -13.00
N ARG A 73 -11.05 11.14 -11.67
CA ARG A 73 -12.19 10.72 -10.84
C ARG A 73 -12.45 11.77 -9.77
N VAL A 74 -13.71 11.88 -9.35
CA VAL A 74 -14.07 12.66 -8.15
C VAL A 74 -13.92 11.76 -6.93
N ILE A 75 -13.19 12.21 -5.92
CA ILE A 75 -13.05 11.52 -4.64
C ILE A 75 -14.20 11.91 -3.71
N VAL A 76 -14.89 10.92 -3.15
CA VAL A 76 -16.04 11.12 -2.28
C VAL A 76 -15.58 11.42 -0.86
N ASN A 77 -15.43 12.70 -0.50
CA ASN A 77 -15.08 13.11 0.87
C ASN A 77 -16.26 13.82 1.54
N THR A 78 -17.16 13.04 2.15
CA THR A 78 -18.35 13.57 2.83
C THR A 78 -18.23 13.40 4.34
N LYS A 79 -19.12 14.01 5.12
CA LYS A 79 -19.15 13.85 6.59
C LYS A 79 -19.30 12.38 7.04
N ASN A 80 -20.02 11.59 6.24
CA ASN A 80 -20.25 10.17 6.53
C ASN A 80 -19.11 9.28 6.04
N PHE A 81 -18.30 9.77 5.09
CA PHE A 81 -17.16 9.08 4.51
C PHE A 81 -15.95 10.01 4.44
N PRO A 82 -15.38 10.43 5.59
CA PRO A 82 -14.21 11.27 5.58
C PRO A 82 -13.00 10.47 5.10
N GLN A 83 -12.30 11.00 4.11
CA GLN A 83 -11.11 10.39 3.53
C GLN A 83 -9.97 11.40 3.55
N ALA A 84 -8.87 11.05 4.21
CA ALA A 84 -7.68 11.87 4.31
C ALA A 84 -6.43 11.01 4.10
N ILE A 85 -5.47 11.58 3.37
CA ILE A 85 -4.25 10.91 2.96
C ILE A 85 -3.09 11.61 3.66
N ARG A 86 -2.31 10.85 4.40
CA ARG A 86 -1.03 11.33 4.90
C ARG A 86 -0.01 11.25 3.79
N VAL A 87 0.42 12.41 3.29
CA VAL A 87 1.45 12.52 2.27
C VAL A 87 2.75 12.96 2.90
N GLU A 88 3.85 12.38 2.44
CA GLU A 88 5.19 12.74 2.87
C GLU A 88 6.02 13.09 1.64
N ILE A 89 6.48 14.34 1.60
CA ILE A 89 7.09 14.93 0.42
C ILE A 89 8.55 15.28 0.73
N CYS A 90 9.46 14.84 -0.12
CA CYS A 90 10.88 15.17 0.02
C CYS A 90 11.09 16.67 -0.17
N THR A 91 11.80 17.32 0.74
CA THR A 91 12.04 18.76 0.68
C THR A 91 13.24 19.10 -0.19
N ARG A 92 14.27 18.23 -0.19
CA ARG A 92 15.53 18.44 -0.89
C ARG A 92 16.01 17.16 -1.57
N PRO A 93 16.64 17.26 -2.75
CA PRO A 93 17.21 16.11 -3.46
C PRO A 93 18.51 15.59 -2.82
N THR A 94 19.16 16.40 -1.97
CA THR A 94 20.40 16.04 -1.26
C THR A 94 20.41 16.65 0.13
N THR A 95 21.08 15.99 1.07
CA THR A 95 21.31 16.46 2.44
C THR A 95 22.77 16.21 2.84
N SER A 96 23.18 16.66 4.02
CA SER A 96 24.49 16.30 4.59
C SER A 96 24.65 14.78 4.79
N TYR A 97 23.54 14.06 4.98
CA TYR A 97 23.51 12.62 5.24
C TYR A 97 23.27 11.77 3.97
N CYS A 98 22.81 12.38 2.87
CA CYS A 98 22.59 11.74 1.58
C CYS A 98 23.10 12.65 0.45
N SER A 99 24.31 12.38 -0.03
CA SER A 99 25.00 13.20 -1.04
C SER A 99 25.99 12.39 -1.89
N GLY A 100 26.73 13.06 -2.80
CA GLY A 100 27.73 12.43 -3.67
C GLY A 100 27.10 11.70 -4.86
N ASN A 101 27.30 10.39 -4.93
CA ASN A 101 26.63 9.52 -5.91
C ASN A 101 25.22 9.08 -5.45
N CYS A 102 24.75 9.59 -4.31
CA CYS A 102 23.43 9.32 -3.75
C CYS A 102 22.50 10.54 -3.81
N LEU A 103 21.21 10.28 -3.96
CA LEU A 103 20.15 11.29 -4.00
C LEU A 103 18.94 10.83 -3.19
N CYS A 104 18.23 11.78 -2.60
CA CYS A 104 16.94 11.56 -1.96
C CYS A 104 15.85 11.43 -3.03
N GLU A 105 15.29 10.24 -3.16
CA GLU A 105 14.21 9.95 -4.09
C GLU A 105 12.85 9.88 -3.39
N GLN A 106 11.84 10.51 -3.99
CA GLN A 106 10.45 10.38 -3.58
C GLN A 106 9.91 8.99 -3.92
N LYS A 107 9.38 8.30 -2.91
CA LYS A 107 8.59 7.10 -3.10
C LYS A 107 7.11 7.43 -3.04
N TYR A 108 6.35 6.66 -3.81
CA TYR A 108 4.92 6.78 -3.96
C TYR A 108 4.26 5.46 -3.58
N THR A 109 3.06 5.55 -3.04
CA THR A 109 2.23 4.38 -2.74
C THR A 109 0.81 4.58 -3.26
N TRP A 110 0.15 3.47 -3.51
CA TRP A 110 -1.22 3.45 -3.98
C TRP A 110 -2.20 3.49 -2.81
N TYR A 111 -3.15 4.44 -2.84
CA TYR A 111 -4.22 4.58 -1.88
C TYR A 111 -5.55 4.17 -2.52
N ARG A 112 -6.34 3.41 -1.77
CA ARG A 112 -7.71 3.03 -2.14
C ARG A 112 -8.66 4.09 -1.61
N LEU A 113 -9.33 4.81 -2.51
CA LEU A 113 -10.28 5.86 -2.14
C LEU A 113 -11.64 5.58 -2.77
N LEU A 114 -12.72 6.00 -2.10
CA LEU A 114 -14.05 6.01 -2.71
C LEU A 114 -14.10 7.15 -3.73
N ALA A 115 -14.53 6.83 -4.95
CA ALA A 115 -14.63 7.76 -6.05
C ALA A 115 -15.89 7.50 -6.90
N TYR A 116 -16.24 8.47 -7.74
CA TYR A 116 -17.26 8.29 -8.79
C TYR A 116 -16.79 8.91 -10.11
N ASP A 117 -17.45 8.50 -11.19
CA ASP A 117 -17.25 8.99 -12.55
C ASP A 117 -18.25 10.11 -12.85
N PRO A 118 -17.84 11.37 -13.07
CA PRO A 118 -18.78 12.43 -13.43
C PRO A 118 -19.35 12.24 -14.84
N ASP A 119 -18.69 11.45 -15.70
CA ASP A 119 -19.09 11.22 -17.08
C ASP A 119 -19.94 9.94 -17.22
N ASN A 120 -20.11 9.17 -16.14
CA ASN A 120 -20.87 7.92 -16.15
C ASN A 120 -21.57 7.65 -14.80
N ASP A 121 -22.75 8.26 -14.64
CA ASP A 121 -23.59 8.11 -13.44
C ASP A 121 -24.05 6.66 -13.19
N CYS A 122 -24.11 5.81 -14.22
CA CYS A 122 -24.56 4.42 -14.08
C CYS A 122 -23.55 3.55 -13.30
N LYS A 123 -22.28 3.95 -13.24
CA LYS A 123 -21.24 3.20 -12.51
C LYS A 123 -21.36 3.37 -10.99
N GLY A 124 -21.98 4.46 -10.54
CA GLY A 124 -22.13 4.79 -9.11
C GLY A 124 -20.79 5.06 -8.41
N ILE A 125 -20.78 4.88 -7.08
CA ILE A 125 -19.59 5.04 -6.24
C ILE A 125 -18.83 3.71 -6.17
N PHE A 126 -17.52 3.75 -6.39
CA PHE A 126 -16.64 2.58 -6.36
C PHE A 126 -15.30 2.90 -5.69
N ILE A 127 -14.52 1.86 -5.38
CA ILE A 127 -13.16 2.02 -4.86
C ILE A 127 -12.18 2.01 -6.03
N ASP A 128 -11.31 3.01 -6.08
CA ASP A 128 -10.25 3.13 -7.09
C ASP A 128 -8.88 3.38 -6.44
N TRP A 129 -7.82 3.27 -7.24
CA TRP A 129 -6.43 3.40 -6.81
C TRP A 129 -5.82 4.71 -7.27
N PHE A 130 -5.27 5.47 -6.32
CA PHE A 130 -4.66 6.77 -6.57
C PHE A 130 -3.23 6.79 -6.02
N LEU A 131 -2.29 7.34 -6.79
CA LEU A 131 -0.88 7.35 -6.44
C LEU A 131 -0.53 8.63 -5.68
N TYR A 132 0.01 8.51 -4.46
CA TYR A 132 0.43 9.67 -3.66
C TYR A 132 1.84 9.50 -3.07
N PRO A 133 2.56 10.61 -2.81
CA PRO A 133 3.85 10.60 -2.12
C PRO A 133 3.75 10.00 -0.71
N SER A 134 4.69 9.11 -0.34
CA SER A 134 4.62 8.37 0.93
C SER A 134 5.88 8.40 1.80
N CYS A 135 7.08 8.43 1.22
CA CYS A 135 8.33 8.52 1.97
C CYS A 135 9.50 8.97 1.08
N CYS A 136 10.60 9.36 1.73
CA CYS A 136 11.85 9.70 1.08
C CYS A 136 12.92 8.65 1.37
N ALA A 137 13.63 8.21 0.35
CA ALA A 137 14.70 7.23 0.50
C ALA A 137 15.98 7.72 -0.16
N CYS A 138 17.11 7.65 0.55
CA CYS A 138 18.42 7.87 -0.04
C CYS A 138 18.77 6.69 -0.95
N ARG A 139 19.04 6.97 -2.22
CA ARG A 139 19.38 5.97 -3.25
C ARG A 139 20.69 6.36 -3.92
N CYS A 140 21.62 5.41 -3.98
CA CYS A 140 22.95 5.61 -4.56
C CYS A 140 23.04 4.95 -5.93
N LYS A 141 23.81 5.55 -6.83
CA LYS A 141 24.25 4.87 -8.04
C LYS A 141 25.13 3.67 -7.65
N PRO A 142 24.91 2.50 -8.24
CA PRO A 142 25.71 1.30 -7.98
C PRO A 142 27.18 1.50 -8.38
#